data_AF-A0A9E8Q726-F1
#
_entry.id   AF-A0A9E8Q726-F1
#
_cell.length_a   1.000
_cell.length_b   1.000
_cell.length_c   1.000
_cell.angle_alpha   90.00
_cell.angle_beta   90.00
_cell.angle_gamma   90.00
#
_symmetry.space_group_name_H-M   'P 1'
#
loop_
_entity.id
_entity.type
_entity.pdbx_description
1 polymer ?
#
loop_
_entity_poly.entity_id
_entity_poly.type
_entity_poly.pdbx_seq_one_letter_code
_entity_poly.pdbx_strand_id
1 'polypeptide(L)'
;MTTIAATPPAGRTLPPAPVPANGTPTEAQILDSADRCDQCSARAYVRATFASSDLLFCGHHFTKAEQRIRSTAKAVLDERSYILPARTTGTGATSA
;
A
#
# COMPACT_ATOMS: atom_id res chain seq x y z
N MET A 1 15.20 45.55 17.30
CA MET A 1 14.54 44.38 17.91
C MET A 1 13.75 43.70 16.81
N THR A 2 14.38 42.75 16.10
CA THR A 2 13.81 42.16 14.87
C THR A 2 13.16 40.83 15.23
N THR A 3 11.83 40.77 15.16
CA THR A 3 11.07 39.55 15.40
C THR A 3 11.26 38.61 14.21
N ILE A 4 11.89 37.47 14.48
CA ILE A 4 12.06 36.38 13.50
C ILE A 4 10.73 35.65 13.40
N ALA A 5 10.02 35.83 12.29
CA ALA A 5 8.83 35.05 11.98
C ALA A 5 9.25 33.59 11.71
N ALA A 6 8.80 32.67 12.55
CA ALA A 6 8.95 31.24 12.33
C ALA A 6 8.08 30.82 11.14
N THR A 7 8.71 30.58 9.99
CA THR A 7 8.07 29.98 8.83
C THR A 7 7.77 28.50 9.14
N PRO A 8 6.51 28.02 9.01
CA PRO A 8 6.24 26.59 9.10
C PRO A 8 6.89 25.87 7.91
N PRO A 9 7.49 24.68 8.06
CA PRO A 9 7.85 23.88 6.90
C PRO A 9 6.54 23.44 6.25
N ALA A 10 6.31 23.93 5.03
CA ALA A 10 5.31 23.35 4.14
C ALA A 10 5.52 21.84 4.16
N GLY A 11 4.49 21.11 4.60
CA GLY A 11 4.42 19.68 4.40
C GLY A 11 4.78 19.41 2.94
N ARG A 12 5.79 18.55 2.72
CA ARG A 12 6.14 18.10 1.38
C ARG A 12 4.94 17.33 0.86
N THR A 13 3.99 18.03 0.26
CA THR A 13 3.01 17.44 -0.62
C THR A 13 3.81 16.89 -1.78
N LEU A 14 4.24 15.63 -1.67
CA LEU A 14 4.70 14.91 -2.84
C LEU A 14 3.52 14.95 -3.82
N PRO A 15 3.69 15.47 -5.04
CA PRO A 15 2.69 15.29 -6.07
C PRO A 15 2.43 13.79 -6.21
N PRO A 16 1.19 13.33 -6.48
CA PRO A 16 0.99 11.93 -6.84
C PRO A 16 1.92 11.66 -8.03
N ALA A 17 2.85 10.71 -7.86
CA ALA A 17 3.65 10.22 -8.98
C ALA A 17 2.69 9.88 -10.13
N PRO A 18 3.03 10.20 -11.39
CA PRO A 18 2.17 9.88 -12.51
C PRO A 18 1.91 8.36 -12.48
N VAL A 19 0.68 7.99 -12.13
CA VAL A 19 0.22 6.61 -12.29
C VAL A 19 0.26 6.29 -13.77
N PRO A 20 0.91 5.20 -14.21
CA PRO A 20 0.82 4.81 -15.61
C PRO A 20 -0.63 4.43 -15.89
N ALA A 21 -1.33 5.32 -16.62
CA ALA A 21 -2.61 5.01 -17.24
C ALA A 21 -2.34 4.07 -18.42
N ASN A 22 -2.10 2.80 -18.15
CA ASN A 22 -1.91 1.82 -19.22
C ASN A 22 -2.61 0.50 -18.91
N GLY A 23 -3.72 0.29 -19.61
CA GLY A 23 -4.41 -1.00 -19.68
C GLY A 23 -3.55 -2.00 -20.45
N THR A 24 -2.98 -2.96 -19.73
CA THR A 24 -2.51 -4.24 -20.27
C THR A 24 -3.03 -5.33 -19.34
N PRO A 25 -3.97 -6.19 -19.75
CA PRO A 25 -4.49 -7.23 -18.87
C PRO A 25 -3.61 -8.49 -18.97
N THR A 26 -3.08 -8.99 -17.84
CA THR A 26 -2.98 -10.42 -17.42
C THR A 26 -2.26 -10.55 -16.05
N GLU A 27 -2.64 -9.74 -15.05
CA GLU A 27 -2.00 -9.70 -13.72
C GLU A 27 -2.99 -9.17 -12.66
N ALA A 28 -4.25 -9.59 -12.73
CA ALA A 28 -5.35 -8.96 -11.99
C ALA A 28 -5.27 -9.11 -10.46
N GLN A 29 -4.23 -9.72 -9.88
CA GLN A 29 -4.23 -10.27 -8.52
C GLN A 29 -2.98 -9.90 -7.70
N ILE A 30 -2.31 -8.78 -7.96
CA ILE A 30 -1.17 -8.35 -7.13
C ILE A 30 -1.43 -6.93 -6.61
N LEU A 31 -1.29 -6.76 -5.29
CA LEU A 31 -1.32 -5.49 -4.59
C LEU A 31 0.05 -4.82 -4.67
N ASP A 32 0.06 -3.57 -5.13
CA ASP A 32 1.26 -2.74 -5.21
C ASP A 32 1.39 -1.77 -4.02
N SER A 33 2.56 -1.13 -3.92
CA SER A 33 2.86 -0.07 -2.97
C SER A 33 1.95 1.16 -3.11
N ALA A 34 1.20 1.31 -4.21
CA ALA A 34 0.18 2.34 -4.38
C ALA A 34 -1.13 2.03 -3.63
N ASP A 35 -1.42 0.77 -3.31
CA ASP A 35 -2.69 0.38 -2.70
C ASP A 35 -2.78 0.84 -1.24
N ARG A 36 -3.90 1.47 -0.88
CA ARG A 36 -4.11 2.11 0.43
C ARG A 36 -5.27 1.44 1.13
N CYS A 37 -5.09 1.18 2.42
CA CYS A 37 -6.14 0.64 3.25
C CYS A 37 -7.25 1.68 3.45
N ASP A 38 -8.50 1.29 3.22
CA ASP A 38 -9.67 2.18 3.35
C ASP A 38 -9.87 2.75 4.76
N GLN A 39 -9.28 2.12 5.79
CA GLN A 39 -9.43 2.53 7.19
C GLN A 39 -8.30 3.41 7.72
N CYS A 40 -7.07 3.28 7.24
CA CYS A 40 -5.91 4.02 7.77
C CYS A 40 -4.96 4.59 6.73
N SER A 41 -5.25 4.40 5.44
CA SER A 41 -4.41 4.85 4.34
C SER A 41 -2.97 4.31 4.37
N ALA A 42 -2.68 3.28 5.18
CA ALA A 42 -1.40 2.55 5.10
C ALA A 42 -1.38 1.63 3.89
N ARG A 43 -0.21 1.08 3.52
CA ARG A 43 -0.11 0.11 2.43
C ARG A 43 -1.05 -1.08 2.65
N ALA A 44 -1.85 -1.39 1.64
CA ALA A 44 -2.69 -2.58 1.63
C ALA A 44 -1.87 -3.81 1.20
N TYR A 45 -2.18 -4.95 1.82
CA TYR A 45 -1.60 -6.25 1.48
C TYR A 45 -2.68 -7.30 1.25
N VAL A 46 -3.95 -6.91 1.43
CA VAL A 46 -5.09 -7.78 1.29
C VAL A 46 -6.19 -7.07 0.52
N ARG A 47 -6.72 -7.72 -0.51
CA ARG A 47 -7.90 -7.24 -1.24
C ARG A 47 -9.03 -8.24 -1.04
N ALA A 48 -10.16 -7.76 -0.52
CA ALA A 48 -11.36 -8.56 -0.35
C ALA A 48 -12.40 -8.14 -1.40
N THR A 49 -12.80 -9.08 -2.25
CA THR A 49 -13.81 -8.86 -3.29
C THR A 49 -15.18 -9.27 -2.77
N PHE A 50 -16.11 -8.31 -2.71
CA PHE A 50 -17.52 -8.53 -2.38
C PHE A 50 -18.38 -8.50 -3.64
N ALA A 51 -19.69 -8.74 -3.48
CA ALA A 51 -20.63 -8.70 -4.60
C ALA A 51 -20.78 -7.30 -5.21
N SER A 52 -20.57 -6.25 -4.41
CA SER A 52 -20.80 -4.86 -4.80
C SER A 52 -19.51 -4.09 -5.10
N SER A 53 -18.41 -4.43 -4.44
CA SER A 53 -17.12 -3.73 -4.58
C SER A 53 -15.98 -4.58 -4.02
N ASP A 54 -14.75 -4.19 -4.29
CA ASP A 54 -13.57 -4.62 -3.55
C ASP A 54 -13.22 -3.61 -2.44
N LEU A 55 -12.61 -4.12 -1.36
CA LEU A 55 -12.06 -3.32 -0.27
C LEU A 55 -10.61 -3.72 -0.01
N LEU A 56 -9.80 -2.73 0.32
CA LEU A 56 -8.36 -2.87 0.55
C LEU A 56 -8.04 -2.77 2.03
N PHE A 57 -7.31 -3.76 2.54
CA PHE A 57 -6.93 -3.84 3.94
C PHE A 57 -5.41 -3.91 4.09
N CYS A 58 -4.89 -3.13 5.05
CA CYS A 58 -3.55 -3.35 5.57
C CYS A 58 -3.54 -4.65 6.39
N GLY A 59 -2.36 -5.24 6.57
CA GLY A 59 -2.26 -6.50 7.31
C GLY A 59 -2.75 -6.40 8.75
N HIS A 60 -2.71 -5.21 9.35
CA HIS A 60 -3.24 -4.94 10.68
C HIS A 60 -4.77 -5.03 10.75
N HIS A 61 -5.47 -4.37 9.83
CA HIS A 61 -6.94 -4.35 9.84
C HIS A 61 -7.54 -5.65 9.33
N PHE A 62 -6.85 -6.32 8.40
CA PHE A 62 -7.29 -7.62 7.96
C PHE A 62 -7.31 -8.62 9.12
N THR A 63 -6.26 -8.72 9.95
CA THR A 63 -6.26 -9.66 11.09
C THR A 63 -7.42 -9.45 12.06
N LYS A 64 -7.85 -8.19 12.27
CA LYS A 64 -9.01 -7.87 13.13
C LYS A 64 -10.36 -8.21 12.49
N ALA A 65 -10.46 -8.09 11.16
CA ALA A 65 -11.69 -8.30 10.41
C ALA A 65 -11.74 -9.66 9.68
N GLU A 66 -10.70 -10.48 9.81
CA GLU A 66 -10.43 -11.67 9.00
C GLU A 66 -11.62 -12.63 8.98
N GLN A 67 -12.18 -12.94 10.15
CA GLN A 67 -13.27 -13.89 10.27
C GLN A 67 -14.53 -13.44 9.54
N ARG A 68 -14.84 -12.13 9.57
CA ARG A 68 -15.99 -11.56 8.85
C ARG A 68 -15.72 -11.47 7.35
N ILE A 69 -14.52 -11.04 6.98
CA ILE A 69 -14.13 -10.91 5.57
C ILE A 69 -14.15 -12.28 4.90
N ARG A 70 -13.56 -13.32 5.50
CA ARG A 70 -13.57 -14.68 4.95
C ARG A 70 -14.97 -15.28 4.83
N SER A 71 -15.92 -14.87 5.67
CA SER A 71 -17.30 -15.36 5.62
C SER A 71 -18.17 -14.66 4.58
N THR A 72 -17.87 -13.41 4.25
CA THR A 72 -18.74 -12.56 3.41
C THR A 72 -18.13 -12.24 2.05
N ALA A 73 -16.81 -12.23 1.93
CA ALA A 73 -16.11 -11.97 0.68
C ALA A 73 -16.23 -13.17 -0.26
N LYS A 74 -16.41 -12.88 -1.54
CA LYS A 74 -16.40 -13.89 -2.61
C LYS A 74 -14.99 -14.38 -2.92
N ALA A 75 -14.02 -13.48 -2.83
CA ALA A 75 -12.61 -13.79 -2.99
C ALA A 75 -11.77 -12.93 -2.05
N VAL A 76 -10.70 -13.50 -1.54
CA VAL A 76 -9.73 -12.78 -0.71
C VAL A 76 -8.35 -13.06 -1.26
N LEU A 77 -7.67 -12.01 -1.70
CA LEU A 77 -6.27 -12.03 -2.09
C LEU A 77 -5.46 -11.55 -0.89
N ASP A 78 -4.70 -12.44 -0.25
CA ASP A 78 -3.83 -12.15 0.89
C ASP A 78 -2.36 -12.34 0.48
N GLU A 79 -1.65 -11.23 0.29
CA GLU A 79 -0.24 -11.22 -0.10
C GLU A 79 0.70 -10.86 1.05
N ARG A 80 0.19 -10.83 2.29
CA ARG A 80 1.02 -10.59 3.49
C ARG A 80 2.19 -11.58 3.59
N SER A 81 2.01 -12.78 3.06
CA SER A 81 3.00 -13.87 3.00
C SER A 81 3.88 -13.84 1.74
N TYR A 82 3.50 -13.10 0.69
CA TYR A 82 4.24 -12.98 -0.56
C TYR A 82 5.30 -11.88 -0.55
N ILE A 83 5.63 -11.34 0.62
CA ILE A 83 6.83 -10.52 0.82
C ILE A 83 8.06 -11.43 0.71
N LEU A 84 8.36 -11.90 -0.50
CA LEU A 84 9.64 -12.50 -0.81
C LEU A 84 10.69 -11.42 -0.53
N PRO A 85 11.77 -11.73 0.20
CA PRO A 85 12.80 -10.77 0.49
C PRO A 85 13.48 -10.38 -0.83
N ALA A 86 13.09 -9.25 -1.41
CA ALA A 86 13.95 -8.50 -2.31
C ALA A 86 15.07 -7.86 -1.48
N ARG A 87 15.92 -8.69 -0.87
CA ARG A 87 17.27 -8.29 -0.51
C ARG A 87 18.25 -9.43 -0.72
N THR A 88 18.56 -9.64 -1.98
CA THR A 88 19.91 -9.97 -2.44
C THR A 88 20.08 -9.05 -3.64
N THR A 89 20.66 -7.88 -3.48
CA THR A 89 22.12 -7.76 -3.52
C THR A 89 22.52 -6.42 -2.93
N GLY A 90 23.13 -6.45 -1.74
CA GLY A 90 24.11 -5.45 -1.38
C GLY A 90 25.38 -5.76 -2.14
N THR A 91 25.49 -5.30 -3.40
CA THR A 91 26.81 -5.12 -4.01
C THR A 91 27.39 -3.90 -3.33
N GLY A 92 28.50 -4.11 -2.63
CA GLY A 92 29.15 -3.10 -1.81
C GLY A 92 29.41 -1.81 -2.60
N ALA A 93 28.94 -0.70 -2.04
CA ALA A 93 29.57 0.59 -2.23
C ALA A 93 30.63 0.73 -1.12
N THR A 94 31.78 0.10 -1.34
CA THR A 94 33.01 0.44 -0.63
C THR A 94 33.79 1.42 -1.52
N SER A 95 34.35 2.46 -0.89
CA SER A 95 35.41 3.36 -1.39
C SER A 95 34.93 4.45 -2.39
N ALA A 96 35.36 5.71 -2.32
CA ALA A 96 36.52 6.35 -1.68
C ALA A 96 36.20 7.76 -1.17
#